data_AF-A0A2L0F7C7-F1
#
_entry.id   AF-A0A2L0F7C7-F1
#
_cell.length_a   1.000
_cell.length_b   1.000
_cell.length_c   1.000
_cell.angle_alpha   90.00
_cell.angle_beta   90.00
_cell.angle_gamma   90.00
#
_symmetry.space_group_name_H-M   'P 1'
#
loop_
_entity.id
_entity.type
_entity.pdbx_description
1 polymer ?
#
loop_
_entity_poly.entity_id
_entity_poly.type
_entity_poly.pdbx_seq_one_letter_code
_entity_poly.pdbx_strand_id
1 'polypeptide(L)'
;MDYGKVLRTLLLVGIGAAALGAVLWVQSRFNASERRAALGVVQQYRPERGRSVPEVIGARHPGKTPVWDAATESACFQHVRVRATVEGDPPARYDFLVDINGPSIHPGNRGGEEILGELALAPAASAAAPGAP
;
A
#
# COMPACT_ATOMS: atom_id res chain seq x y z
N MET A 1 35.94 28.03 -33.29
CA MET A 1 35.22 27.30 -32.23
C MET A 1 36.24 26.73 -31.27
N ASP A 2 36.10 26.96 -29.96
CA ASP A 2 37.03 26.46 -28.96
C ASP A 2 36.61 25.05 -28.54
N TYR A 3 37.17 24.04 -29.21
CA TYR A 3 36.85 22.63 -28.99
C TYR A 3 37.08 22.19 -27.54
N GLY A 4 38.05 22.79 -26.84
CA GLY A 4 38.31 22.51 -25.43
C GLY A 4 37.17 22.98 -24.52
N LYS A 5 36.59 24.15 -24.81
CA LYS A 5 35.39 24.63 -24.11
C LYS A 5 34.17 23.76 -24.41
N VAL A 6 33.96 23.39 -25.68
CA VAL A 6 32.84 22.52 -26.07
C VAL A 6 32.92 21.15 -25.38
N LEU A 7 34.10 20.52 -25.39
CA LEU A 7 34.29 19.21 -24.74
C LEU A 7 34.07 19.29 -23.22
N ARG A 8 34.57 20.34 -22.55
CA ARG A 8 34.33 20.55 -21.11
C ARG A 8 32.85 20.74 -20.79
N THR A 9 32.13 21.53 -21.57
CA THR A 9 30.69 21.71 -21.39
C THR A 9 29.93 20.41 -21.57
N LEU A 10 30.26 19.61 -22.59
CA LEU A 10 29.65 18.30 -22.82
C LEU A 10 29.91 17.33 -21.67
N LEU A 11 31.13 17.30 -21.13
CA LEU A 11 31.48 16.48 -19.98
C LEU A 11 30.67 16.87 -18.73
N LEU A 12 30.57 18.17 -18.43
CA LEU A 12 29.80 18.66 -17.29
C LEU A 12 28.31 18.32 -17.40
N VAL A 13 27.72 18.50 -18.60
CA VAL A 13 26.33 18.13 -18.87
C VAL A 13 26.14 16.61 -18.75
N GLY A 14 27.06 15.82 -19.31
CA GLY A 14 26.99 14.36 -19.24
C GLY A 14 27.03 13.83 -17.80
N ILE A 15 27.94 14.37 -16.97
CA ILE A 15 28.02 14.02 -15.55
C ILE A 15 26.74 14.43 -14.81
N GLY A 16 26.22 15.63 -15.07
CA GLY A 16 24.97 16.10 -14.47
C GLY A 16 23.77 15.22 -14.82
N ALA A 17 23.65 14.83 -16.09
CA ALA A 17 22.59 13.93 -16.55
C ALA A 17 22.71 12.53 -15.91
N ALA A 18 23.92 11.99 -15.82
CA ALA A 18 24.17 10.70 -15.17
C ALA A 18 23.81 10.73 -13.67
N ALA A 19 24.20 11.79 -12.96
CA ALA A 19 23.87 11.98 -11.55
C ALA A 19 22.34 12.08 -11.34
N LEU A 20 21.64 12.85 -12.16
CA LEU A 20 20.18 12.94 -12.11
C LEU A 20 19.52 11.58 -12.37
N GLY A 21 20.00 10.85 -13.39
CA GLY A 21 19.51 9.51 -13.69
C GLY A 21 19.68 8.53 -12.53
N ALA A 22 20.83 8.55 -11.86
CA ALA A 22 21.09 7.73 -10.67
C ALA A 22 20.13 8.07 -9.53
N VAL A 23 19.88 9.35 -9.27
CA VAL A 23 18.93 9.80 -8.23
C VAL A 23 17.52 9.32 -8.53
N LEU A 24 17.03 9.49 -9.77
CA LEU A 24 15.71 9.03 -10.18
C LEU A 24 15.57 7.51 -10.06
N TRP A 25 16.63 6.77 -10.43
CA TRP A 25 16.66 5.32 -10.30
C TRP A 25 16.57 4.88 -8.83
N VAL A 26 17.34 5.49 -7.94
CA VAL A 26 17.30 5.19 -6.49
C VAL A 26 15.90 5.50 -5.92
N GLN A 27 15.33 6.66 -6.23
CA GLN A 27 13.97 7.02 -5.80
C GLN A 27 12.92 6.01 -6.29
N SER A 28 13.03 5.55 -7.54
CA SER A 28 12.11 4.53 -8.08
C SER A 28 12.17 3.21 -7.30
N ARG A 29 13.36 2.82 -6.82
CA ARG A 29 13.56 1.60 -6.03
C ARG A 29 12.99 1.73 -4.63
N PHE A 30 13.12 2.90 -3.99
CA PHE A 30 12.49 3.20 -2.71
C PHE A 30 10.97 3.16 -2.83
N ASN A 31 10.38 3.87 -3.81
CA ASN A 31 8.93 3.85 -4.04
C ASN A 31 8.40 2.44 -4.31
N ALA A 32 9.16 1.59 -5.03
CA ALA A 32 8.81 0.19 -5.23
C ALA A 32 8.89 -0.64 -3.94
N SER A 33 9.83 -0.32 -3.04
CA SER A 33 9.95 -0.98 -1.73
C SER A 33 8.79 -0.59 -0.81
N GLU A 34 8.49 0.70 -0.71
CA GLU A 34 7.38 1.22 0.09
C GLU A 34 6.03 0.63 -0.33
N ARG A 35 5.77 0.54 -1.64
CA ARG A 35 4.56 -0.10 -2.16
C ARG A 35 4.44 -1.57 -1.75
N ARG A 36 5.55 -2.33 -1.78
CA ARG A 36 5.55 -3.73 -1.32
C ARG A 36 5.32 -3.83 0.19
N ALA A 37 5.95 -2.95 0.97
CA ALA A 37 5.78 -2.90 2.41
C ALA A 37 4.33 -2.59 2.79
N ALA A 38 3.73 -1.56 2.19
CA ALA A 38 2.34 -1.17 2.42
C ALA A 38 1.35 -2.29 2.06
N LEU A 39 1.58 -2.97 0.94
CA LEU A 39 0.77 -4.14 0.56
C LEU A 39 0.89 -5.26 1.60
N GLY A 40 2.09 -5.51 2.12
CA GLY A 40 2.32 -6.44 3.22
C GLY A 40 1.57 -6.03 4.49
N VAL A 41 1.62 -4.75 4.88
CA VAL A 41 0.89 -4.21 6.03
C VAL A 41 -0.60 -4.49 5.91
N VAL A 42 -1.23 -4.16 4.78
CA VAL A 42 -2.67 -4.37 4.59
C VAL A 42 -3.04 -5.85 4.56
N GLN A 43 -2.28 -6.69 3.84
CA GLN A 43 -2.59 -8.11 3.72
C GLN A 43 -2.39 -8.88 5.03
N GLN A 44 -1.46 -8.43 5.87
CA GLN A 44 -1.19 -9.03 7.19
C GLN A 44 -1.96 -8.35 8.32
N TYR A 45 -2.62 -7.22 8.06
CA TYR A 45 -3.34 -6.48 9.10
C TYR A 45 -4.43 -7.35 9.70
N ARG A 46 -4.32 -7.52 11.01
CA ARG A 46 -5.23 -8.27 11.84
C ARG A 46 -5.31 -7.60 13.21
N PRO A 47 -6.46 -7.04 13.62
CA PRO A 47 -6.65 -6.61 14.99
C PRO A 47 -6.61 -7.83 15.92
N GLU A 48 -6.25 -7.64 17.19
CA GLU A 48 -5.93 -8.71 18.15
C GLU A 48 -6.92 -9.89 18.09
N ARG A 49 -6.47 -11.02 17.52
CA ARG A 49 -7.22 -12.29 17.34
C ARG A 49 -8.44 -12.25 16.40
N GLY A 50 -8.57 -11.23 15.55
CA GLY A 50 -9.62 -11.11 14.55
C GLY A 50 -9.31 -11.76 13.19
N ARG A 51 -10.18 -11.51 12.21
CA ARG A 51 -9.92 -11.80 10.80
C ARG A 51 -8.90 -10.81 10.22
N SER A 52 -8.22 -11.18 9.15
CA SER A 52 -7.40 -10.27 8.36
C SER A 52 -8.21 -9.53 7.30
N VAL A 53 -7.67 -8.45 6.73
CA VAL A 53 -8.31 -7.74 5.60
C VAL A 53 -8.64 -8.71 4.43
N PRO A 54 -7.71 -9.55 3.94
CA PRO A 54 -8.04 -10.53 2.90
C PRO A 54 -9.15 -11.51 3.28
N GLU A 55 -9.21 -11.95 4.54
CA GLU A 55 -10.25 -12.89 5.01
C GLU A 55 -11.64 -12.25 5.00
N VAL A 56 -11.74 -10.98 5.42
CA VAL A 56 -13.01 -10.24 5.37
C VAL A 56 -13.45 -10.02 3.93
N ILE A 57 -12.55 -9.59 3.04
CA ILE A 57 -12.86 -9.41 1.62
C ILE A 57 -13.28 -10.75 0.98
N GLY A 58 -12.57 -11.83 1.28
CA GLY A 58 -12.88 -13.17 0.78
C GLY A 58 -14.23 -13.69 1.27
N ALA A 59 -14.59 -13.42 2.53
CA ALA A 59 -15.90 -13.77 3.06
C ALA A 59 -17.05 -13.01 2.37
N ARG A 60 -16.82 -11.74 1.99
CA ARG A 60 -17.80 -10.94 1.23
C ARG A 60 -17.94 -11.38 -0.23
N HIS A 61 -16.89 -11.97 -0.80
CA HIS A 61 -16.86 -12.41 -2.19
C HIS A 61 -16.40 -13.87 -2.35
N PRO A 62 -17.24 -14.85 -1.95
CA PRO A 62 -16.85 -16.26 -2.01
C PRO A 62 -16.44 -16.70 -3.42
N GLY A 63 -15.31 -17.39 -3.52
CA GLY A 63 -14.78 -17.93 -4.78
C GLY A 63 -14.15 -16.89 -5.71
N LYS A 64 -14.05 -15.62 -5.31
CA LYS A 64 -13.40 -14.57 -6.09
C LYS A 64 -12.09 -14.13 -5.44
N THR A 65 -11.04 -14.01 -6.25
CA THR A 65 -9.73 -13.56 -5.77
C THR A 65 -9.57 -12.06 -5.99
N PRO A 66 -9.32 -11.26 -4.93
CA PRO A 66 -9.01 -9.85 -5.10
C PRO A 66 -7.67 -9.66 -5.81
N VAL A 67 -7.63 -8.76 -6.79
CA VAL A 67 -6.42 -8.24 -7.41
C VAL A 67 -5.92 -7.05 -6.59
N TRP A 68 -4.66 -7.07 -6.20
CA TRP A 68 -4.05 -6.06 -5.35
C TRP A 68 -3.12 -5.15 -6.14
N ASP A 69 -3.23 -3.84 -5.90
CA ASP A 69 -2.34 -2.81 -6.44
C ASP A 69 -1.91 -1.87 -5.31
N ALA A 70 -0.75 -1.22 -5.46
CA ALA A 70 -0.30 -0.18 -4.56
C ALA A 70 0.26 1.02 -5.35
N ALA A 71 -0.13 2.23 -4.94
CA ALA A 71 0.29 3.48 -5.53
C ALA A 71 0.76 4.46 -4.44
N THR A 72 1.90 5.11 -4.68
CA THR A 72 2.36 6.21 -3.81
C THR A 72 1.42 7.40 -3.98
N GLU A 73 0.76 7.83 -2.91
CA GLU A 73 -0.09 9.03 -2.87
C GLU A 73 0.75 10.25 -2.48
N SER A 74 1.65 10.07 -1.50
CA SER A 74 2.62 11.10 -1.13
C SER A 74 3.94 10.48 -0.73
N ALA A 75 5.01 10.83 -1.45
CA ALA A 75 6.36 10.43 -1.09
C ALA A 75 6.85 11.15 0.17
N CYS A 76 6.49 12.43 0.35
CA CYS A 76 6.95 13.22 1.50
C CYS A 76 6.34 12.78 2.83
N PHE A 77 5.10 12.29 2.80
CA PHE A 77 4.39 11.78 3.99
C PHE A 77 4.36 10.25 4.04
N GLN A 78 5.08 9.59 3.13
CA GLN A 78 5.16 8.12 3.03
C GLN A 78 3.78 7.44 3.06
N HIS A 79 2.81 8.07 2.40
CA HIS A 79 1.46 7.55 2.24
C HIS A 79 1.36 6.71 0.98
N VAL A 80 0.97 5.45 1.15
CA VAL A 80 0.72 4.54 0.04
C VAL A 80 -0.74 4.12 0.07
N ARG A 81 -1.43 4.26 -1.06
CA ARG A 81 -2.75 3.67 -1.26
C ARG A 81 -2.58 2.23 -1.74
N VAL A 82 -3.14 1.29 -0.99
CA VAL A 82 -3.30 -0.11 -1.38
C VAL A 82 -4.74 -0.32 -1.80
N ARG A 83 -4.96 -0.89 -2.99
CA ARG A 83 -6.29 -1.19 -3.53
C ARG A 83 -6.46 -2.69 -3.70
N ALA A 84 -7.55 -3.23 -3.16
CA ALA A 84 -8.08 -4.53 -3.54
C ALA A 84 -9.24 -4.34 -4.53
N THR A 85 -9.17 -4.97 -5.70
CA THR A 85 -10.26 -4.99 -6.68
C THR A 85 -10.78 -6.42 -6.82
N VAL A 86 -12.07 -6.62 -6.60
CA VAL A 86 -12.73 -7.91 -6.81
C VAL A 86 -13.60 -7.81 -8.06
N GLU A 87 -13.43 -8.75 -9.00
CA GLU A 87 -14.20 -8.79 -10.24
C GLU A 87 -15.71 -8.98 -9.98
N GLY A 88 -16.52 -8.28 -10.78
CA GLY A 88 -17.98 -8.26 -10.67
C GLY A 88 -18.55 -7.13 -11.53
N ASP A 89 -19.88 -6.96 -11.48
CA ASP A 89 -20.57 -5.87 -12.17
C ASP A 89 -21.51 -5.14 -11.19
N PRO A 90 -21.14 -3.94 -10.68
CA PRO A 90 -19.84 -3.29 -10.86
C PRO A 90 -18.72 -3.98 -10.04
N PRO A 91 -17.44 -3.80 -10.41
CA PRO A 91 -16.31 -4.34 -9.64
C PRO A 91 -16.22 -3.68 -8.26
N ALA A 92 -16.06 -4.49 -7.22
CA ALA A 92 -15.88 -3.99 -5.86
C ALA A 92 -14.45 -3.49 -5.66
N ARG A 93 -14.29 -2.30 -5.07
CA ARG A 93 -12.98 -1.68 -4.81
C ARG A 93 -12.85 -1.29 -3.34
N TYR A 94 -11.76 -1.73 -2.73
CA TYR A 94 -11.41 -1.46 -1.34
C TYR A 94 -10.07 -0.73 -1.31
N ASP A 95 -10.09 0.54 -0.93
CA ASP A 95 -8.87 1.36 -0.85
C ASP A 95 -8.47 1.55 0.61
N PHE A 96 -7.18 1.36 0.89
CA PHE A 96 -6.57 1.54 2.20
C PHE A 96 -5.40 2.51 2.05
N LEU A 97 -5.37 3.56 2.86
CA LEU A 97 -4.24 4.48 2.97
C LEU A 97 -3.34 3.98 4.10
N VAL A 98 -2.08 3.72 3.79
CA VAL A 98 -1.09 3.21 4.73
C VAL A 98 -0.08 4.31 5.03
N ASP A 99 0.10 4.64 6.30
CA ASP A 99 1.27 5.38 6.79
C ASP A 99 2.36 4.37 7.15
N ILE A 100 3.50 4.45 6.49
CA ILE A 100 4.61 3.49 6.67
C ILE A 100 5.42 3.78 7.94
N ASN A 101 5.43 5.01 8.46
CA ASN A 101 6.30 5.40 9.58
C ASN A 101 5.81 4.95 10.95
N GLY A 102 4.49 5.00 11.16
CA GLY A 102 3.83 4.39 12.30
C GLY A 102 2.77 3.47 11.72
N PRO A 103 3.08 2.19 11.42
CA PRO A 103 2.31 1.35 10.50
C PRO A 103 0.82 1.33 10.87
N SER A 104 0.07 2.24 10.27
CA SER A 104 -1.35 2.46 10.50
C SER A 104 -2.06 2.40 9.17
N ILE A 105 -3.28 1.88 9.21
CA ILE A 105 -4.13 1.79 8.03
C ILE A 105 -5.38 2.62 8.25
N HIS A 106 -5.72 3.37 7.22
CA HIS A 106 -6.86 4.28 7.17
C HIS A 106 -7.73 3.93 5.96
N PRO A 107 -9.04 4.24 6.01
CA PRO A 107 -9.89 4.04 4.84
C PRO A 107 -9.50 5.01 3.73
N GLY A 108 -9.27 4.50 2.51
CA GLY A 108 -9.07 5.29 1.29
C GLY A 108 -10.35 5.50 0.47
N ASN A 109 -11.39 4.71 0.74
CA ASN A 109 -12.73 4.87 0.20
C ASN A 109 -13.78 4.23 1.13
N ARG A 110 -15.07 4.34 0.77
CA ARG A 110 -16.17 3.73 1.52
C ARG A 110 -16.02 2.22 1.73
N GLY A 111 -15.57 1.50 0.70
CA GLY A 111 -15.34 0.05 0.82
C GLY A 111 -14.28 -0.28 1.88
N GLY A 112 -13.16 0.44 1.87
CA GLY A 112 -12.10 0.30 2.87
C GLY A 112 -12.61 0.62 4.28
N GLU A 113 -13.42 1.67 4.44
CA GLU A 113 -14.06 2.02 5.70
C GLU A 113 -14.92 0.88 6.24
N GLU A 114 -15.76 0.27 5.40
CA GLU A 114 -16.59 -0.85 5.79
C GLU A 114 -15.77 -2.07 6.22
N ILE A 115 -14.65 -2.35 5.56
CA ILE A 115 -13.75 -3.45 5.93
C ILE A 115 -13.06 -3.16 7.27
N LEU A 116 -12.52 -1.95 7.45
CA LEU A 116 -11.86 -1.58 8.70
C LEU A 116 -12.84 -1.51 9.88
N GLY A 117 -14.06 -1.05 9.64
CA GLY A 117 -15.14 -1.07 10.63
C GLY A 117 -15.52 -2.49 11.06
N GLU A 118 -15.65 -3.42 10.10
CA GLU A 118 -15.93 -4.84 10.39
C GLU A 118 -14.80 -5.48 11.21
N LEU A 119 -13.54 -5.12 10.92
CA LEU A 119 -12.38 -5.57 11.67
C LEU A 119 -12.35 -5.01 13.10
N ALA A 120 -12.72 -3.75 13.30
CA ALA A 120 -12.76 -3.10 14.60
C ALA A 120 -13.89 -3.63 15.52
N LEU A 121 -14.99 -4.10 14.94
CA LEU A 121 -16.11 -4.70 15.69
C LEU A 121 -15.83 -6.13 16.16
N ALA A 122 -14.78 -6.79 15.66
CA ALA A 122 -14.49 -8.19 15.91
C ALA A 122 -13.83 -8.61 17.26
N PRO A 123 -13.67 -7.78 18.32
CA PRO A 123 -13.25 -8.28 19.63
C PRO A 123 -14.40 -8.21 20.67
N ALA A 124 -15.21 -9.27 20.82
CA ALA A 124 -16.08 -9.49 22.00
C ALA A 124 -16.71 -10.89 22.14
N ALA A 125 -16.80 -11.72 21.09
CA ALA A 125 -17.59 -12.97 21.17
C ALA A 125 -16.87 -14.16 21.84
N SER A 126 -15.55 -14.11 22.02
CA SER A 126 -14.77 -15.25 22.55
C SER A 126 -14.49 -15.17 24.06
N ALA A 127 -14.87 -14.08 24.75
CA ALA A 127 -14.62 -13.92 26.19
C ALA A 127 -15.83 -14.28 27.08
N ALA A 128 -16.98 -14.59 26.47
CA ALA A 128 -18.19 -15.03 27.18
C ALA A 128 -18.53 -16.47 26.81
N ALA A 129 -17.73 -17.43 27.29
CA ALA A 129 -18.23 -18.78 27.50
C ALA A 129 -18.71 -18.84 28.97
N PRO A 130 -20.04 -18.84 29.22
CA PRO A 130 -20.56 -19.17 30.52
C PRO A 130 -20.38 -20.67 30.75
N GLY A 131 -19.58 -20.99 31.77
CA GLY A 131 -19.50 -22.21 32.58
C GLY A 131 -19.88 -23.58 32.01
N ALA A 132 -19.04 -24.57 32.29
CA ALA A 132 -19.49 -25.92 32.60
C ALA A 132 -18.38 -26.68 33.35
N PRO A 133 -18.75 -27.75 34.07
CA PRO A 133 -19.24 -27.80 35.44
C PRO A 133 -18.14 -28.05 36.49
#